data_AF-A0A7C4HWC6-F1
#
_entry.id   AF-A0A7C4HWC6-F1
#
_cell.length_a   1.000
_cell.length_b   1.000
_cell.length_c   1.000
_cell.angle_alpha   90.00
_cell.angle_beta   90.00
_cell.angle_gamma   90.00
#
_symmetry.space_group_name_H-M   'P 1'
#
loop_
_entity.id
_entity.type
_entity.pdbx_description
1 polymer ?
#
loop_
_entity_poly.entity_id
_entity_poly.type
_entity_poly.pdbx_seq_one_letter_code
_entity_poly.pdbx_strand_id
1 'polypeptide(L)'
;MGGEQGSRKGKVRIIYKPAKEIVILDYFQFSRDALDQMFARLIHSGLPVIAQWAEGLIFVYFPLTPDTNELMENYLRGRVFWSSVNFALMPKYSPSIKVGGLEIPVLDVSDHPVLVEVARWLKKHAKPDVKTPTGIVRGDQLTQ
;
A
#
# COMPACT_ATOMS: atom_id res chain seq x y z
N MET A 1 30.33 22.18 -50.61
CA MET A 1 29.16 22.64 -49.82
C MET A 1 28.70 21.47 -48.96
N GLY A 2 29.07 21.49 -47.68
CA GLY A 2 28.72 20.43 -46.72
C GLY A 2 27.28 20.62 -46.25
N GLY A 3 26.41 19.66 -46.55
CA GLY A 3 25.06 19.61 -46.01
C GLY A 3 25.10 19.12 -44.58
N GLU A 4 24.79 20.01 -43.63
CA GLU A 4 24.47 19.64 -42.25
C GLU A 4 23.23 18.72 -42.26
N GLN A 5 23.46 17.42 -42.11
CA GLN A 5 22.41 16.51 -41.66
C GLN A 5 22.20 16.75 -40.16
N GLY A 6 21.36 17.74 -39.85
CA GLY A 6 20.84 17.95 -38.52
C GLY A 6 20.11 16.69 -38.03
N SER A 7 20.74 16.00 -37.08
CA SER A 7 20.18 14.83 -36.38
C SER A 7 18.79 15.16 -35.83
N ARG A 8 17.73 14.63 -36.45
CA ARG A 8 16.40 14.55 -35.83
C ARG A 8 16.50 13.54 -34.68
N LYS A 9 16.87 14.01 -33.49
CA LYS A 9 16.58 13.28 -32.24
C LYS A 9 15.09 12.92 -32.24
N GLY A 10 14.78 11.62 -32.27
CA GLY A 10 13.40 11.13 -32.34
C GLY A 10 12.57 11.67 -31.19
N LYS A 11 11.43 12.30 -31.49
CA LYS A 11 10.49 12.77 -30.47
C LYS A 11 9.79 11.57 -29.85
N VAL A 12 9.94 11.39 -28.53
CA VAL A 12 9.26 10.35 -27.76
C VAL A 12 7.83 10.81 -27.44
N ARG A 13 6.85 9.92 -27.64
CA ARG A 13 5.46 10.14 -27.20
C ARG A 13 5.26 9.54 -25.81
N ILE A 14 4.87 10.36 -24.85
CA ILE A 14 4.50 9.94 -23.49
C ILE A 14 2.99 9.74 -23.43
N ILE A 15 2.53 8.61 -22.86
CA ILE A 15 1.10 8.30 -22.70
C ILE A 15 0.83 8.05 -21.22
N TYR A 16 -0.08 8.81 -20.64
CA TYR A 16 -0.58 8.59 -19.29
C TYR A 16 -1.85 7.72 -19.33
N LYS A 17 -1.83 6.58 -18.62
CA LYS A 17 -2.95 5.64 -18.48
C LYS A 17 -3.05 5.21 -17.01
N PRO A 18 -3.79 5.93 -16.15
CA PRO A 18 -3.92 5.56 -14.76
C PRO A 18 -4.72 4.25 -14.59
N ALA A 19 -4.57 3.64 -13.42
CA ALA A 19 -5.49 2.59 -12.98
C ALA A 19 -6.92 3.15 -12.94
N LYS A 20 -7.86 2.34 -13.42
CA LYS A 20 -9.30 2.60 -13.41
C LYS A 20 -10.02 1.77 -12.35
N GLU A 21 -9.44 0.63 -11.99
CA GLU A 21 -9.96 -0.30 -11.00
C GLU A 21 -8.80 -0.88 -10.20
N ILE A 22 -8.91 -0.85 -8.88
CA ILE A 22 -8.03 -1.58 -7.97
C ILE A 22 -8.82 -2.75 -7.41
N VAL A 23 -8.33 -3.96 -7.66
CA VAL A 23 -8.88 -5.19 -7.09
C VAL A 23 -8.02 -5.59 -5.90
N ILE A 24 -8.57 -5.49 -4.70
CA ILE A 24 -7.91 -5.90 -3.46
C ILE A 24 -8.35 -7.33 -3.15
N LEU A 25 -7.42 -8.28 -3.24
CA LEU A 25 -7.73 -9.70 -3.00
C LEU A 25 -7.89 -10.03 -1.52
N ASP A 26 -7.12 -9.36 -0.67
CA ASP A 26 -7.22 -9.45 0.79
C ASP A 26 -6.95 -8.09 1.43
N TYR A 27 -7.56 -7.81 2.58
CA TYR A 27 -7.25 -6.64 3.38
C TYR A 27 -7.40 -6.93 4.85
N PHE A 28 -6.47 -6.40 5.65
CA PHE A 28 -6.44 -6.64 7.08
C PHE A 28 -6.17 -5.36 7.88
N GLN A 29 -7.03 -5.09 8.85
CA GLN A 29 -6.81 -4.04 9.82
C GLN A 29 -6.02 -4.57 11.01
N PHE A 30 -4.80 -4.10 11.15
CA PHE A 30 -3.98 -4.34 12.33
C PHE A 30 -4.30 -3.33 13.43
N SER A 31 -3.98 -3.69 14.67
CA SER A 31 -3.70 -2.68 15.68
C SER A 31 -2.46 -1.88 15.28
N ARG A 32 -2.34 -0.66 15.79
CA ARG A 32 -1.20 0.20 15.50
C ARG A 32 0.14 -0.48 15.79
N ASP A 33 0.26 -1.07 16.98
CA ASP A 33 1.47 -1.76 17.42
C ASP A 33 1.80 -2.97 16.53
N ALA A 34 0.80 -3.74 16.10
CA ALA A 34 1.03 -4.93 15.27
C ALA A 34 1.51 -4.56 13.86
N LEU A 35 0.97 -3.50 13.27
CA LEU A 35 1.42 -2.99 11.96
C LEU A 35 2.85 -2.46 12.05
N ASP A 36 3.15 -1.69 13.09
CA ASP A 36 4.48 -1.16 13.37
C ASP A 36 5.50 -2.30 13.49
N GLN A 37 5.18 -3.36 14.24
CA GLN A 37 6.02 -4.57 14.35
C GLN A 37 6.12 -5.37 13.04
N MET A 38 5.10 -5.35 12.20
CA MET A 38 5.18 -5.94 10.85
C MET A 38 6.22 -5.19 10.01
N PHE A 39 6.20 -3.85 10.02
CA PHE A 39 7.17 -3.05 9.28
C PHE A 39 8.61 -3.29 9.75
N ALA A 40 8.85 -3.30 11.07
CA ALA A 40 10.17 -3.59 11.62
C ALA A 40 10.69 -4.97 11.19
N ARG A 41 9.84 -5.99 11.16
CA ARG A 41 10.21 -7.34 10.70
C ARG A 41 10.57 -7.38 9.22
N LEU A 42 9.77 -6.75 8.37
CA LEU A 42 10.06 -6.67 6.93
C LEU A 42 11.41 -5.99 6.67
N ILE A 43 11.68 -4.85 7.34
CA ILE A 43 12.95 -4.13 7.21
C ILE A 43 14.13 -4.98 7.72
N HIS A 44 14.01 -5.64 8.86
CA HIS A 44 15.06 -6.54 9.37
C HIS A 44 15.32 -7.73 8.45
N SER A 45 14.32 -8.19 7.69
CA SER A 45 14.47 -9.21 6.64
C SER A 45 15.03 -8.65 5.32
N GLY A 46 15.41 -7.37 5.26
CA GLY A 46 15.93 -6.72 4.06
C GLY A 46 14.87 -6.37 3.03
N LEU A 47 13.58 -6.46 3.38
CA LEU A 47 12.48 -6.11 2.49
C LEU A 47 12.15 -4.62 2.65
N PRO A 48 12.05 -3.87 1.54
CA PRO A 48 11.64 -2.48 1.60
C PRO A 48 10.17 -2.39 2.04
N VAL A 49 9.88 -1.39 2.87
CA VAL A 49 8.52 -1.03 3.27
C VAL A 49 8.34 0.45 3.00
N ILE A 50 7.27 0.80 2.29
CA ILE A 50 6.83 2.17 2.13
C ILE A 50 5.50 2.29 2.85
N ALA A 51 5.55 2.76 4.10
CA ALA A 51 4.33 3.11 4.81
C ALA A 51 3.73 4.35 4.16
N GLN A 52 2.42 4.32 3.92
CA GLN A 52 1.69 5.41 3.29
C GLN A 52 0.62 5.92 4.24
N TRP A 53 0.30 7.20 4.14
CA TRP A 53 -0.74 7.83 4.93
C TRP A 53 -1.69 8.64 4.06
N ALA A 54 -2.99 8.42 4.26
CA ALA A 54 -4.05 9.25 3.72
C ALA A 54 -5.33 9.03 4.54
N GLU A 55 -6.21 10.02 4.57
CA GLU A 55 -7.56 9.88 5.14
C GLU A 55 -7.59 9.41 6.61
N GLY A 56 -6.51 9.66 7.36
CA GLY A 56 -6.37 9.22 8.75
C GLY A 56 -6.06 7.73 8.91
N LEU A 57 -5.53 7.08 7.88
CA LEU A 57 -5.05 5.70 7.90
C LEU A 57 -3.56 5.68 7.58
N ILE A 58 -2.82 4.78 8.23
CA ILE A 58 -1.53 4.30 7.75
C ILE A 58 -1.75 2.95 7.08
N PHE A 59 -1.13 2.73 5.92
CA PHE A 59 -1.29 1.49 5.19
C PHE A 59 -0.06 1.14 4.35
N VAL A 60 0.03 -0.12 3.98
CA VAL A 60 0.93 -0.66 2.97
C VAL A 60 0.12 -1.61 2.08
N TYR A 61 0.39 -1.61 0.78
CA TYR A 61 -0.21 -2.54 -0.16
C TYR A 61 0.86 -3.35 -0.89
N PHE A 62 0.48 -4.55 -1.29
CA PHE A 62 1.35 -5.47 -2.01
C PHE A 62 0.78 -5.68 -3.42
N PRO A 63 1.35 -5.05 -4.46
CA PRO A 63 0.85 -5.23 -5.81
C PRO A 63 1.11 -6.65 -6.32
N LEU A 64 0.14 -7.22 -7.02
CA LEU A 64 0.34 -8.46 -7.76
C LEU A 64 1.00 -8.13 -9.09
N THR A 65 2.24 -8.57 -9.27
CA THR A 65 2.94 -8.42 -10.56
C THR A 65 2.32 -9.38 -11.57
N PRO A 66 1.86 -8.88 -12.74
CA PRO A 66 1.28 -9.76 -13.76
C PRO A 66 2.35 -10.69 -14.34
N ASP A 67 2.16 -12.00 -14.15
CA ASP A 67 3.04 -13.08 -14.62
C ASP A 67 2.40 -13.95 -15.72
N THR A 68 1.14 -13.67 -16.06
CA THR A 68 0.40 -14.32 -17.15
C THR A 68 -0.12 -13.28 -18.16
N ASN A 69 -0.40 -13.74 -19.38
CA ASN A 69 -1.00 -12.90 -20.43
C ASN A 69 -2.34 -12.30 -20.00
N GLU A 70 -3.17 -13.07 -19.30
CA GLU A 70 -4.48 -12.60 -18.82
C GLU A 70 -4.34 -11.48 -17.78
N LEU A 71 -3.43 -11.64 -16.80
CA LEU A 71 -3.16 -10.58 -15.83
C LEU A 71 -2.56 -9.34 -16.50
N MET A 72 -1.68 -9.53 -17.49
CA MET A 72 -1.12 -8.42 -18.27
C MET A 72 -2.19 -7.66 -19.05
N GLU A 73 -3.12 -8.36 -19.69
CA GLU A 73 -4.23 -7.71 -20.39
C GLU A 73 -5.11 -6.88 -19.45
N ASN A 74 -5.40 -7.38 -18.25
CA ASN A 74 -6.11 -6.60 -17.23
C ASN A 74 -5.32 -5.33 -16.85
N TYR A 75 -4.02 -5.47 -16.60
CA TYR A 75 -3.14 -4.36 -16.23
C TYR A 75 -3.11 -3.27 -17.32
N LEU A 76 -2.99 -3.67 -18.59
CA LEU A 76 -2.99 -2.76 -19.74
C LEU A 76 -4.33 -2.04 -19.96
N ARG A 77 -5.44 -2.64 -19.50
CA ARG A 77 -6.78 -2.02 -19.53
C ARG A 77 -7.03 -1.11 -18.33
N GLY A 78 -6.12 -1.07 -17.36
CA GLY A 78 -6.19 -0.25 -16.15
C GLY A 78 -6.80 -0.96 -14.94
N ARG A 79 -6.93 -2.29 -14.96
CA ARG A 79 -7.37 -3.09 -13.82
C ARG A 79 -6.15 -3.68 -13.12
N VAL A 80 -5.85 -3.19 -11.93
CA VAL A 80 -4.65 -3.55 -11.16
C VAL A 80 -5.05 -4.36 -9.94
N PHE A 81 -4.33 -5.45 -9.68
CA PHE A 81 -4.58 -6.34 -8.56
C PHE A 81 -3.55 -6.11 -7.46
N TRP A 82 -4.02 -6.04 -6.22
CA TRP A 82 -3.18 -6.06 -5.03
C TRP A 82 -3.47 -7.33 -4.25
N SER A 83 -2.42 -8.06 -3.90
CA SER A 83 -2.54 -9.32 -3.18
C SER A 83 -3.03 -9.09 -1.76
N SER A 84 -2.54 -8.05 -1.08
CA SER A 84 -3.07 -7.62 0.21
C SER A 84 -2.89 -6.13 0.47
N VAL A 85 -3.75 -5.59 1.34
CA VAL A 85 -3.58 -4.27 1.95
C VAL A 85 -3.64 -4.39 3.47
N ASN A 86 -2.60 -3.93 4.15
CA ASN A 86 -2.49 -3.96 5.60
C ASN A 86 -2.52 -2.53 6.13
N PHE A 87 -3.42 -2.24 7.07
CA PHE A 87 -3.66 -0.88 7.52
C PHE A 87 -3.99 -0.78 9.00
N ALA A 88 -3.86 0.43 9.55
CA ALA A 88 -4.30 0.78 10.90
C ALA A 88 -4.81 2.22 10.93
N LEU A 89 -5.63 2.54 11.94
CA LEU A 89 -6.07 3.92 12.17
C LEU A 89 -4.86 4.78 12.57
N MET A 90 -4.72 5.95 11.94
CA MET A 90 -3.71 6.96 12.25
C MET A 90 -4.31 8.35 12.00
N PRO A 91 -5.15 8.87 12.91
CA PRO A 91 -5.96 10.07 12.65
C PRO A 91 -5.16 11.34 12.31
N LYS A 92 -3.89 11.40 12.72
CA LYS A 92 -2.96 12.49 12.44
C LYS A 92 -1.76 11.95 11.69
N TYR A 93 -1.38 12.64 10.62
CA TYR A 93 -0.14 12.37 9.91
C TYR A 93 1.08 12.55 10.81
N SER A 94 2.07 11.69 10.62
CA SER A 94 3.44 11.83 11.12
C SER A 94 4.36 11.39 10.00
N PRO A 95 5.43 12.15 9.68
CA PRO A 95 6.34 11.83 8.58
C PRO A 95 7.18 10.58 8.83
N SER A 96 7.23 10.10 10.07
CA SER A 96 7.89 8.86 10.43
C SER A 96 7.23 8.19 11.63
N ILE A 97 7.52 6.90 11.79
CA ILE A 97 7.09 6.07 12.92
C ILE A 97 8.34 5.42 13.51
N LYS A 98 8.35 5.24 14.84
CA LYS A 98 9.50 4.70 15.56
C LYS A 98 9.17 3.33 16.12
N VAL A 99 9.89 2.30 15.68
CA VAL A 99 9.65 0.92 16.08
C VAL A 99 10.96 0.19 16.26
N GLY A 100 11.22 -0.35 17.46
CA GLY A 100 12.43 -1.17 17.70
C GLY A 100 13.75 -0.44 17.43
N GLY A 101 13.80 0.88 17.61
CA GLY A 101 14.98 1.70 17.29
C GLY A 101 15.11 2.09 15.81
N LEU A 102 14.24 1.58 14.94
CA LEU A 102 14.14 2.01 13.55
C LEU A 102 13.22 3.23 13.42
N GLU A 103 13.59 4.14 12.53
CA GLU A 103 12.72 5.20 12.04
C GLU A 103 12.24 4.85 10.64
N ILE A 104 10.93 4.62 10.50
CA ILE A 104 10.33 4.19 9.25
C ILE A 104 9.61 5.40 8.65
N PRO A 105 9.97 5.82 7.42
CA PRO A 105 9.32 6.95 6.78
C PRO A 105 7.88 6.62 6.43
N VAL A 106 7.00 7.60 6.59
CA VAL A 106 5.60 7.53 6.19
C VAL A 106 5.38 8.56 5.09
N LEU A 107 4.96 8.10 3.92
CA LEU A 107 4.68 8.95 2.79
C LEU A 107 3.26 9.49 2.88
N ASP A 108 3.09 10.81 2.92
CA ASP A 108 1.78 11.43 2.71
C ASP A 108 1.36 11.26 1.25
N VAL A 109 0.28 10.51 1.03
CA VAL A 109 -0.27 10.25 -0.30
C VAL A 109 -1.65 10.90 -0.48
N SER A 110 -1.96 11.93 0.32
CA SER A 110 -3.25 12.64 0.29
C SER A 110 -3.58 13.33 -1.03
N ASP A 111 -2.58 13.58 -1.88
CA ASP A 111 -2.75 14.13 -3.24
C ASP A 111 -2.75 13.03 -4.33
N HIS A 112 -2.56 11.76 -3.97
CA HIS A 112 -2.55 10.67 -4.93
C HIS A 112 -3.97 10.13 -5.18
N PRO A 113 -4.58 10.35 -6.37
CA PRO A 113 -6.00 10.11 -6.59
C PRO A 113 -6.45 8.67 -6.31
N VAL A 114 -5.66 7.68 -6.76
CA VAL A 114 -5.98 6.25 -6.53
C VAL A 114 -5.82 5.85 -5.06
N LEU A 115 -4.74 6.27 -4.39
CA LEU A 115 -4.45 5.84 -3.03
C LEU A 115 -5.39 6.48 -2.01
N VAL A 116 -5.84 7.71 -2.26
CA VAL A 116 -6.89 8.36 -1.47
C VAL A 116 -8.21 7.60 -1.56
N GLU A 117 -8.65 7.21 -2.75
CA GLU A 117 -9.89 6.44 -2.92
C GLU A 117 -9.81 5.07 -2.22
N VAL A 118 -8.66 4.41 -2.30
CA VAL A 118 -8.39 3.19 -1.52
C VAL A 118 -8.47 3.47 -0.03
N ALA A 119 -7.82 4.52 0.48
CA ALA A 119 -7.84 4.85 1.91
C ALA A 119 -9.27 5.17 2.39
N ARG A 120 -10.07 5.88 1.61
CA ARG A 120 -11.51 6.09 1.89
C ARG A 120 -12.28 4.79 1.94
N TRP A 121 -12.03 3.88 1.00
CA TRP A 121 -12.66 2.56 0.98
C TRP A 121 -12.28 1.75 2.23
N LEU A 122 -11.00 1.68 2.58
CA LEU A 122 -10.52 0.98 3.79
C LEU A 122 -11.14 1.57 5.06
N LYS A 123 -11.22 2.91 5.16
CA LYS A 123 -11.78 3.61 6.32
C LYS A 123 -13.24 3.26 6.56
N LYS A 124 -14.03 3.05 5.50
CA LYS A 124 -15.43 2.59 5.60
C LYS A 124 -15.56 1.18 6.16
N HIS A 125 -14.54 0.35 5.99
CA HIS A 125 -14.48 -1.04 6.49
C HIS A 125 -13.68 -1.15 7.79
N ALA A 126 -13.13 -0.04 8.29
CA ALA A 126 -12.35 -0.03 9.51
C ALA A 126 -13.23 -0.24 10.74
N LYS A 127 -12.80 -1.12 11.61
CA LYS A 127 -13.31 -1.25 12.97
C LYS A 127 -12.63 -0.18 13.85
N PRO A 128 -13.33 0.42 14.82
CA PRO A 128 -12.68 1.25 15.82
C PRO A 128 -11.57 0.47 16.53
N ASP A 129 -10.49 1.14 16.93
CA ASP A 129 -9.44 0.50 17.72
C ASP A 129 -10.05 0.01 19.05
N VAL A 130 -10.22 -1.31 19.17
CA VAL A 130 -10.52 -1.94 20.44
C VAL A 130 -9.19 -2.07 21.18
N LYS A 131 -8.93 -1.15 22.11
CA LYS A 131 -7.90 -1.38 23.13
C LYS A 131 -8.37 -2.56 23.98
N THR A 132 -7.95 -3.78 23.67
CA THR A 132 -8.10 -4.90 24.59
C THR A 132 -7.12 -4.71 25.74
N PRO A 133 -7.58 -4.48 26.99
CA PRO A 133 -6.73 -4.70 28.14
C PRO A 133 -6.61 -6.22 28.27
N THR A 134 -5.38 -6.72 28.27
CA THR A 134 -5.00 -8.10 28.61
C THR A 134 -4.99 -9.09 27.44
N GLY A 135 -3.86 -9.80 27.35
CA GLY A 135 -3.52 -10.71 26.27
C GLY A 135 -4.25 -12.05 26.26
N ILE A 136 -4.06 -12.74 25.14
CA ILE A 136 -4.28 -14.17 24.88
C ILE A 136 -5.67 -14.70 25.28
N VAL A 137 -6.53 -14.88 24.29
CA VAL A 137 -7.54 -15.93 24.33
C VAL A 137 -7.24 -16.90 23.19
N ARG A 138 -6.72 -18.09 23.52
CA ARG A 138 -6.80 -19.26 22.65
C ARG A 138 -8.25 -19.73 22.71
N GLY A 139 -9.04 -19.37 21.71
CA GLY A 139 -10.37 -19.93 21.52
C GLY A 139 -10.23 -21.32 20.91
N ASP A 140 -10.06 -22.33 21.77
CA ASP A 140 -10.31 -23.75 21.46
C ASP A 140 -10.33 -24.54 22.78
N GLN A 141 -11.35 -24.33 23.61
CA GLN A 141 -11.90 -25.31 24.55
C GLN A 141 -13.31 -24.86 24.99
N LEU A 142 -14.28 -24.93 24.07
CA LEU A 142 -15.70 -25.08 24.41
C LEU A 142 -16.35 -25.94 23.31
N THR A 143 -15.99 -27.23 23.28
CA THR A 143 -16.88 -28.37 22.93
C THR A 143 -16.07 -29.66 22.93
N GLN A 144 -16.08 -30.36 24.07
CA GLN A 144 -16.50 -31.76 24.26
C GLN A 144 -16.18 -32.19 25.69
#